data_AF-Q8SUY3-F1
#
_entry.id   AF-Q8SUY3-F1
#
_cell.length_a   1.000
_cell.length_b   1.000
_cell.length_c   1.000
_cell.angle_alpha   90.00
_cell.angle_beta   90.00
_cell.angle_gamma   90.00
#
_symmetry.space_group_name_H-M   'P 1'
#
loop_
_entity.id
_entity.type
_entity.pdbx_description
1 polymer ?
#
loop_
_entity_poly.entity_id
_entity_poly.type
_entity_poly.pdbx_seq_one_letter_code
_entity_poly.pdbx_strand_id
1 'polypeptide(L)'
;MIRLGENPVFGKIYQIRYRDRTAVAKRLRGVTVIQTYGMRIEGSITCTNESDLLEALRRLAPRREDVAILSPSTLIVNAEIYKMFRLLNAVGISLFLFVLQDNPVWYADEVMRA
;
A
#
# COMPACT_ATOMS: atom_id res chain seq x y z
N MET A 1 -3.65 6.99 21.18
CA MET A 1 -2.25 6.77 21.60
C MET A 1 -1.90 5.32 21.27
N ILE A 2 -1.01 5.08 20.32
CA ILE A 2 -0.62 3.72 19.89
C ILE A 2 0.44 3.23 20.88
N ARG A 3 0.16 2.17 21.64
CA ARG A 3 1.16 1.53 22.52
C ARG A 3 1.97 0.55 21.68
N LEU A 4 3.28 0.82 21.51
CA LEU A 4 4.21 -0.12 20.92
C LEU A 4 4.47 -1.24 21.94
N GLY A 5 4.35 -2.51 21.53
CA GLY A 5 4.65 -3.66 22.38
C GLY A 5 6.14 -3.76 22.69
N GLU A 6 6.52 -4.62 23.65
CA GLU A 6 7.91 -4.80 24.12
C GLU A 6 8.88 -5.24 23.01
N ASN A 7 8.38 -5.84 21.92
CA ASN A 7 9.11 -6.13 20.68
C ASN A 7 8.27 -5.68 19.47
N PRO A 8 8.36 -4.42 19.04
CA PRO A 8 7.56 -3.93 17.93
C PRO A 8 8.02 -4.59 16.63
N VAL A 9 7.12 -5.32 15.96
CA VAL A 9 7.31 -5.75 14.57
C VAL A 9 6.87 -4.59 13.69
N PHE A 10 7.82 -3.94 13.02
CA PHE A 10 7.54 -2.87 12.08
C PHE A 10 7.27 -3.45 10.69
N GLY A 11 6.26 -2.91 10.02
CA GLY A 11 6.07 -3.14 8.59
C GLY A 11 7.13 -2.43 7.76
N LYS A 12 7.10 -2.66 6.44
CA LYS A 12 7.91 -1.90 5.47
C LYS A 12 7.08 -1.45 4.27
N ILE A 13 7.55 -0.40 3.61
CA ILE A 13 7.03 0.07 2.32
C ILE A 13 7.92 -0.47 1.21
N TYR A 14 7.40 -1.47 0.48
CA TYR A 14 8.06 -2.06 -0.67
C TYR A 14 7.57 -1.43 -1.96
N GLN A 15 8.49 -0.96 -2.81
CA GLN A 15 8.20 -0.70 -4.20
C GLN A 15 8.44 -1.98 -5.01
N ILE A 16 7.41 -2.43 -5.72
CA ILE A 16 7.47 -3.63 -6.56
C ILE A 16 7.13 -3.23 -7.99
N ARG A 17 8.05 -3.48 -8.92
CA ARG A 17 7.74 -3.30 -10.34
C ARG A 17 6.85 -4.44 -10.82
N TYR A 18 5.82 -4.14 -11.61
CA TYR A 18 5.02 -5.19 -12.25
C TYR A 18 4.79 -4.90 -13.74
N ARG A 19 4.59 -5.98 -14.50
CA ARG A 19 4.27 -5.93 -15.95
C ARG A 19 2.85 -6.39 -16.24
N ASP A 20 2.35 -7.37 -15.50
CA ASP A 20 1.00 -7.90 -15.64
C ASP A 20 0.22 -7.73 -14.32
N ARG A 21 -0.78 -6.85 -14.36
CA ARG A 21 -1.67 -6.56 -13.25
C ARG A 21 -2.48 -7.79 -12.79
N THR A 22 -2.86 -8.65 -13.73
CA THR A 22 -3.73 -9.81 -13.49
C THR A 22 -2.97 -10.91 -12.76
N ALA A 23 -1.69 -11.09 -13.10
CA ALA A 23 -0.80 -12.01 -12.42
C ALA A 23 -0.54 -11.59 -10.96
N VAL A 24 -0.40 -10.27 -10.71
CA VAL A 24 -0.23 -9.73 -9.36
C VAL A 24 -1.47 -9.96 -8.50
N ALA A 25 -2.66 -9.61 -9.00
CA ALA A 25 -3.91 -9.75 -8.25
C ALA A 25 -4.16 -11.18 -7.74
N LYS A 26 -3.81 -12.19 -8.54
CA LYS A 26 -3.98 -13.62 -8.17
C LYS A 26 -3.03 -14.09 -7.06
N ARG A 27 -1.90 -13.41 -6.85
CA ARG A 27 -0.86 -13.78 -5.87
C ARG A 27 -1.03 -13.09 -4.51
N LEU A 28 -1.85 -12.04 -4.44
CA LEU A 28 -2.09 -11.24 -3.23
C LEU A 28 -3.16 -11.87 -2.31
N ARG A 29 -3.02 -13.15 -1.97
CA ARG A 29 -3.91 -13.80 -1.00
C ARG A 29 -3.60 -13.33 0.41
N GLY A 30 -4.62 -12.95 1.18
CA GLY A 30 -4.47 -12.47 2.57
C GLY A 30 -3.94 -11.05 2.69
N VAL A 31 -3.91 -10.29 1.59
CA VAL A 31 -3.48 -8.89 1.54
C VAL A 31 -4.68 -8.06 1.09
N THR A 32 -4.96 -6.94 1.78
CA THR A 32 -5.98 -6.01 1.32
C THR A 32 -5.47 -5.28 0.07
N VAL A 33 -6.22 -5.35 -1.03
CA VAL A 33 -5.84 -4.71 -2.30
C VAL A 33 -6.56 -3.38 -2.47
N ILE A 34 -5.79 -2.31 -2.63
CA ILE A 34 -6.24 -0.99 -3.07
C ILE A 34 -5.85 -0.81 -4.54
N GLN A 35 -6.81 -0.38 -5.35
CA GLN A 35 -6.62 -0.10 -6.76
C GLN A 35 -6.93 1.36 -7.05
N THR A 36 -5.98 2.07 -7.67
CA THR A 36 -6.13 3.51 -7.97
C THR A 36 -6.53 3.82 -9.41
N TYR A 37 -6.44 2.84 -10.32
CA TYR A 37 -6.75 3.01 -11.74
C TYR A 37 -7.14 1.70 -12.43
N GLY A 38 -7.86 1.82 -13.56
CA GLY A 38 -8.17 0.72 -14.49
C GLY A 38 -9.42 -0.09 -14.12
N MET A 39 -9.66 -1.21 -14.82
CA MET A 39 -10.84 -2.06 -14.57
C MET A 39 -10.81 -2.65 -13.16
N ARG A 40 -11.94 -2.57 -12.44
CA ARG A 40 -12.09 -3.06 -11.06
C ARG A 40 -11.70 -4.53 -10.93
N ILE A 41 -10.86 -4.83 -9.94
CA ILE A 41 -10.53 -6.20 -9.53
C ILE A 41 -11.51 -6.61 -8.43
N GLU A 42 -12.06 -7.82 -8.54
CA GLU A 42 -12.95 -8.38 -7.52
C GLU A 42 -12.24 -8.42 -6.15
N GLY A 43 -12.95 -7.98 -5.10
CA GLY A 43 -12.40 -7.91 -3.74
C GLY A 43 -11.46 -6.73 -3.47
N SER A 44 -11.11 -5.92 -4.49
CA SER A 44 -10.30 -4.70 -4.29
C SER A 44 -11.13 -3.50 -3.82
N ILE A 45 -10.47 -2.61 -3.08
CA ILE A 45 -10.96 -1.27 -2.74
C ILE A 45 -10.52 -0.32 -3.85
N THR A 46 -11.47 0.32 -4.55
CA THR A 46 -11.16 1.32 -5.56
C THR A 46 -11.03 2.70 -4.92
N CYS A 47 -9.92 3.40 -5.16
CA CYS A 47 -9.70 4.77 -4.72
C CYS A 47 -9.33 5.64 -5.93
N THR A 48 -10.18 6.57 -6.35
CA THR A 48 -9.92 7.36 -7.57
C THR A 48 -9.24 8.69 -7.31
N ASN A 49 -9.07 9.07 -6.03
CA ASN A 49 -8.43 10.30 -5.59
C ASN A 49 -7.70 10.10 -4.24
N GLU A 50 -6.95 11.11 -3.82
CA GLU A 50 -6.15 11.11 -2.59
C GLU A 50 -7.00 10.99 -1.32
N SER A 51 -8.19 11.59 -1.30
CA SER A 51 -9.10 11.55 -0.15
C SER A 51 -9.64 10.14 0.08
N ASP A 52 -10.07 9.46 -0.99
CA ASP A 52 -10.51 8.06 -0.95
C ASP A 52 -9.41 7.15 -0.43
N LEU A 53 -8.18 7.35 -0.92
CA LEU A 53 -7.02 6.57 -0.50
C LEU A 53 -6.75 6.78 0.99
N LEU A 54 -6.74 8.03 1.45
CA LEU A 54 -6.50 8.35 2.86
C LEU A 54 -7.58 7.75 3.77
N GLU A 55 -8.84 7.81 3.36
CA GLU A 55 -9.96 7.21 4.10
C GLU A 55 -9.85 5.68 4.15
N ALA A 56 -9.50 5.03 3.03
CA ALA A 56 -9.27 3.59 2.98
C ALA A 56 -8.15 3.18 3.94
N LEU A 57 -7.00 3.85 3.90
CA LEU A 57 -5.87 3.55 4.77
C LEU A 57 -6.22 3.70 6.26
N ARG A 58 -6.99 4.74 6.62
CA ARG A 58 -7.49 4.93 8.00
C ARG A 58 -8.35 3.76 8.48
N ARG A 59 -9.21 3.23 7.61
CA ARG A 59 -10.08 2.07 7.91
C ARG A 59 -9.29 0.76 8.05
N LEU A 60 -8.09 0.67 7.47
CA LEU A 60 -7.25 -0.53 7.51
C LEU A 60 -6.34 -0.60 8.74
N ALA A 61 -5.98 0.54 9.32
CA ALA A 61 -5.17 0.61 10.54
C ALA A 61 -5.60 -0.36 11.68
N PRO A 62 -6.91 -0.54 12.00
CA PRO A 62 -7.31 -1.48 13.04
C PRO A 62 -7.26 -2.96 12.63
N ARG A 63 -7.17 -3.29 11.34
CA ARG A 63 -7.27 -4.67 10.83
C ARG A 63 -5.96 -5.45 10.89
N ARG A 64 -4.82 -4.76 10.93
CA ARG A 64 -3.47 -5.36 10.95
C ARG A 64 -3.19 -6.34 9.79
N GLU A 65 -3.81 -6.08 8.65
CA GLU A 65 -3.55 -6.79 7.40
C GLU A 65 -2.59 -5.98 6.53
N ASP A 66 -1.69 -6.67 5.85
CA ASP A 66 -0.84 -6.04 4.85
C ASP A 66 -1.68 -5.47 3.70
N VAL A 67 -1.16 -4.42 3.06
CA VAL A 67 -1.88 -3.70 2.01
C VAL A 67 -1.06 -3.67 0.74
N ALA A 68 -1.68 -4.04 -0.37
CA ALA A 68 -1.14 -3.83 -1.70
C ALA A 68 -1.82 -2.62 -2.35
N ILE A 69 -1.05 -1.69 -2.87
CA ILE A 69 -1.57 -0.54 -3.63
C ILE A 69 -1.11 -0.68 -5.07
N LEU A 70 -2.06 -0.86 -5.98
CA LEU A 70 -1.79 -1.00 -7.41
C LEU A 70 -1.77 0.37 -8.08
N SER A 71 -0.64 0.68 -8.71
CA SER A 71 -0.35 1.93 -9.43
C SER A 71 -0.53 3.21 -8.60
N PRO A 72 0.03 3.32 -7.38
CA PRO A 72 -0.09 4.52 -6.55
C PRO A 72 0.42 5.78 -7.25
N SER A 73 1.28 5.65 -8.28
CA SER A 73 1.76 6.75 -9.13
C SER A 73 0.66 7.47 -9.91
N THR A 74 -0.56 6.92 -9.99
CA THR A 74 -1.71 7.61 -10.60
C THR A 74 -2.35 8.63 -9.66
N LEU A 75 -1.92 8.69 -8.40
CA LEU A 75 -2.35 9.65 -7.39
C LEU A 75 -1.13 10.37 -6.81
N ILE A 76 -1.34 11.57 -6.26
CA ILE A 76 -0.28 12.30 -5.56
C ILE A 76 -0.19 11.77 -4.13
N VAL A 77 0.93 11.11 -3.82
CA VAL A 77 1.27 10.75 -2.43
C VAL A 77 1.76 12.00 -1.70
N ASN A 78 0.82 12.72 -1.11
CA ASN A 78 1.08 13.92 -0.31
C ASN A 78 1.55 13.58 1.11
N ALA A 79 1.83 14.61 1.91
CA ALA A 79 2.33 14.46 3.28
C ALA A 79 1.37 13.67 4.20
N GLU A 80 0.05 13.80 4.03
CA GLU A 80 -0.93 13.10 4.87
C GLU A 80 -1.02 11.62 4.53
N ILE A 81 -0.99 11.27 3.23
CA ILE A 81 -0.92 9.87 2.79
C ILE A 81 0.39 9.24 3.27
N TYR A 82 1.51 9.95 3.11
CA TYR A 82 2.80 9.47 3.59
C TYR A 82 2.82 9.24 5.12
N LYS A 83 2.31 10.20 5.91
CA LYS A 83 2.16 10.01 7.36
C LYS A 83 1.31 8.77 7.67
N MET A 84 0.23 8.55 6.92
CA MET A 84 -0.60 7.37 7.08
C MET A 84 0.16 6.09 6.75
N PHE A 85 0.96 6.07 5.68
CA PHE A 85 1.83 4.94 5.39
C PHE A 85 2.74 4.63 6.57
N ARG A 86 3.45 5.63 7.10
CA ARG A 86 4.34 5.42 8.25
C ARG A 86 3.61 4.96 9.52
N LEU A 87 2.38 5.44 9.74
CA LEU A 87 1.55 4.99 10.85
C LEU A 87 1.17 3.51 10.73
N LEU A 88 0.82 3.04 9.53
CA LEU A 88 0.54 1.62 9.29
C LEU A 88 1.79 0.75 9.53
N ASN A 89 2.96 1.18 9.04
CA ASN A 89 4.22 0.48 9.31
C ASN A 89 4.55 0.41 10.81
N ALA A 90 4.28 1.48 11.56
CA ALA A 90 4.50 1.54 13.00
C ALA A 90 3.64 0.52 13.79
N VAL A 91 2.54 0.04 13.21
CA VAL A 91 1.68 -1.00 13.81
C VAL A 91 1.88 -2.38 13.18
N GLY A 92 2.93 -2.56 12.38
CA GLY A 92 3.33 -3.85 11.80
C GLY A 92 2.72 -4.18 10.44
N ILE A 93 2.00 -3.23 9.82
CA ILE A 93 1.39 -3.42 8.49
C ILE A 93 2.41 -3.05 7.42
N SER A 94 2.70 -3.97 6.51
CA SER A 94 3.52 -3.72 5.33
C SER A 94 2.69 -3.18 4.17
N LEU A 95 3.30 -2.30 3.38
CA LEU A 95 2.72 -1.75 2.15
C LEU A 95 3.49 -2.26 0.94
N PHE A 96 2.76 -2.85 -0.02
CA PHE A 96 3.29 -3.32 -1.29
C PHE A 96 2.82 -2.39 -2.41
N LEU A 97 3.69 -1.49 -2.83
CA LEU A 97 3.42 -0.49 -3.85
C LEU A 97 3.79 -1.07 -5.23
N PHE A 98 2.79 -1.54 -5.96
CA PHE A 98 2.96 -2.05 -7.30
C PHE A 98 3.00 -0.89 -8.29
N VAL A 99 4.17 -0.61 -8.87
CA VAL A 99 4.39 0.53 -9.77
C VAL A 99 4.81 0.09 -11.17
N LEU A 100 4.54 0.96 -12.15
CA LEU A 100 4.99 0.79 -13.54
C LEU A 100 6.36 1.45 -13.80
N GLN A 101 6.69 2.48 -13.02
CA GLN A 101 7.91 3.27 -13.19
C GLN A 101 9.15 2.56 -12.63
N ASP A 102 10.31 2.87 -13.22
CA ASP A 102 11.60 2.31 -12.82
C ASP A 102 12.28 3.07 -11.69
N ASN A 103 12.00 4.37 -11.55
CA ASN A 103 12.64 5.19 -10.52
C ASN A 103 12.05 4.87 -9.13
N PRO A 104 12.92 4.71 -8.11
CA PRO A 104 12.48 4.59 -6.73
C PRO A 104 11.68 5.81 -6.28
N VAL A 105 10.55 5.58 -5.62
CA VAL A 105 9.80 6.65 -4.94
C VAL A 105 10.47 6.99 -3.61
N TRP A 106 10.48 8.27 -3.25
CA TRP A 106 11.15 8.77 -2.05
C TRP A 106 10.60 8.22 -0.72
N TYR A 107 9.40 7.65 -0.75
CA TYR A 107 8.69 7.09 0.40
C TYR A 107 8.72 5.55 0.48
N ALA A 108 9.48 4.88 -0.40
CA ALA A 108 9.71 3.45 -0.29
C ALA A 108 10.92 3.17 0.61
N ASP A 109 10.82 2.15 1.46
CA ASP A 109 11.94 1.66 2.26
C ASP A 109 12.82 0.71 1.43
N GLU A 110 12.22 -0.10 0.56
CA GLU A 110 12.91 -1.09 -0.27
C GLU A 110 12.35 -1.16 -1.68
N VAL A 111 13.22 -1.41 -2.67
CA VAL A 111 12.83 -1.64 -4.07
C VAL A 111 13.07 -3.09 -4.43
N MET A 112 12.00 -3.82 -4.71
CA MET A 112 12.02 -5.24 -5.06
C MET A 112 11.86 -5.45 -6.56
N ARG A 113 12.49 -6.51 -7.07
CA ARG A 113 12.29 -7.00 -8.44
C ARG A 113 11.28 -8.16 -8.40
N ALA A 114 10.17 -8.04 -9.13
CA ALA A 114 9.14 -9.08 -9.23
C ALA A 114 9.42 -10.06 -10.37
#